data_AF-A0A132PIF9-F1
#
_entry.id   AF-A0A132PIF9-F1
#
_cell.length_a   1.000
_cell.length_b   1.000
_cell.length_c   1.000
_cell.angle_alpha   90.00
_cell.angle_beta   90.00
_cell.angle_gamma   90.00
#
_symmetry.space_group_name_H-M   'P 1'
#
loop_
_entity.id
_entity.type
_entity.pdbx_description
1 polymer ?
#
loop_
_entity_poly.entity_id
_entity_poly.type
_entity_poly.pdbx_seq_one_letter_code
_entity_poly.pdbx_strand_id
1 'polypeptide(L)'
;MAATSDPERTESPRTWRFDDFVLDTGRYELRRDDEVIRVEPQVFDVLTQLIRHHDRFVSKEELFDSVWGGRFVGEAALTSRIKAARRALGDDGESQRYIRTVRGRGYQFVGTIAAPLDQPAPQPVAPQPINPEPPPRQHIAFCRAADGVRLAYAVAGEGPPLVRAANWMTHLGYDIESPVWSHWVRDLSRNHTFIRYDERGCGLSDWEATDFSFEDWVADLESVVEALGLERFPLLGVSQGGAVAVAYAARHPERVSRLVLCGAYARGRAVRAVGDEERRAAALDLDLARVGWGRDDPAFRQVFAAQFLPDGTRADWAAFDQLQRRTTSPKNAVRFLEEFARIDVRDAASEVRCPTLIMHSRDDHRVPMQFGEELASLIDDSRLVALASNNHLLTATEPAWPVFCAEVEAFLAG
;
A
#
# COMPACT_ATOMS: atom_id res chain seq x y z
N MET A 1 36.47 14.68 -15.15
CA MET A 1 36.84 14.53 -13.74
C MET A 1 36.06 15.54 -12.93
N ALA A 2 34.98 15.09 -12.30
CA ALA A 2 34.38 15.68 -11.11
C ALA A 2 33.42 14.62 -10.57
N ALA A 3 33.83 13.98 -9.48
CA ALA A 3 33.00 13.08 -8.69
C ALA A 3 32.24 13.93 -7.67
N THR A 4 30.94 13.74 -7.58
CA THR A 4 30.06 14.32 -6.54
C THR A 4 29.07 13.20 -6.19
N SER A 5 29.45 12.34 -5.25
CA SER A 5 29.11 12.40 -3.82
C SER A 5 27.69 11.91 -3.57
N ASP A 6 27.61 10.61 -3.32
CA ASP A 6 26.47 9.82 -2.87
C ASP A 6 26.05 10.28 -1.45
N PRO A 7 24.79 10.64 -1.17
CA PRO A 7 24.36 10.93 0.19
C PRO A 7 24.26 9.62 0.97
N GLU A 8 25.04 9.54 2.05
CA GLU A 8 25.15 8.41 2.97
C GLU A 8 23.77 7.87 3.38
N ARG A 9 23.50 6.61 3.02
CA ARG A 9 22.53 5.75 3.71
C ARG A 9 22.92 5.72 5.20
N THR A 10 22.14 6.35 6.06
CA THR A 10 22.30 6.22 7.51
C THR A 10 21.94 4.79 7.92
N GLU A 11 22.92 3.88 7.90
CA GLU A 11 22.76 2.54 8.45
C GLU A 11 22.46 2.66 9.95
N SER A 12 21.39 2.03 10.43
CA SER A 12 21.09 1.98 11.85
C SER A 12 22.28 1.37 12.61
N PRO A 13 22.63 1.88 13.81
CA PRO A 13 23.80 1.41 14.51
C PRO A 13 23.68 -0.09 14.82
N ARG A 14 24.69 -0.85 14.36
CA ARG A 14 24.75 -2.31 14.53
C ARG A 14 25.08 -2.72 15.97
N THR A 15 25.57 -1.79 16.80
CA THR A 15 25.98 -2.02 18.19
C THR A 15 25.41 -0.95 19.12
N TRP A 16 24.83 -1.37 20.24
CA TRP A 16 24.26 -0.51 21.29
C TRP A 16 24.99 -0.75 22.61
N ARG A 17 25.36 0.32 23.32
CA ARG A 17 26.02 0.24 24.63
C ARG A 17 25.15 0.89 25.71
N PHE A 18 24.99 0.24 26.85
CA PHE A 18 24.24 0.78 27.99
C PHE A 18 24.76 0.15 29.29
N ASP A 19 25.08 0.98 30.28
CA ASP A 19 25.81 0.54 31.48
C ASP A 19 26.99 -0.38 31.13
N ASP A 20 27.08 -1.56 31.75
CA ASP A 20 28.14 -2.55 31.49
C ASP A 20 27.84 -3.43 30.25
N PHE A 21 26.73 -3.20 29.52
CA PHE A 21 26.26 -4.08 28.46
C PHE A 21 26.56 -3.56 27.05
N VAL A 22 26.81 -4.51 26.15
CA VAL A 22 26.93 -4.30 24.71
C VAL A 22 25.98 -5.26 24.00
N LEU A 23 25.03 -4.71 23.23
CA LEU A 23 24.18 -5.48 22.31
C LEU A 23 24.69 -5.29 20.88
N ASP A 24 25.26 -6.33 20.28
CA ASP A 24 25.74 -6.34 18.89
C ASP A 24 24.74 -7.11 18.02
N THR A 25 23.96 -6.37 17.23
CA THR A 25 22.96 -6.95 16.32
C THR A 25 23.57 -7.56 15.05
N GLY A 26 24.80 -7.20 14.70
CA GLY A 26 25.52 -7.80 13.58
C GLY A 26 26.11 -9.17 13.93
N ARG A 27 26.54 -9.36 15.18
CA ARG A 27 27.06 -10.63 15.70
C ARG A 27 26.02 -11.48 16.43
N TYR A 28 24.84 -10.92 16.71
CA TYR A 28 23.79 -11.57 17.51
C TYR A 28 24.28 -11.92 18.93
N GLU A 29 24.99 -10.99 19.56
CA GLU A 29 25.63 -11.17 20.87
C GLU A 29 25.20 -10.09 21.87
N LEU A 30 24.79 -10.53 23.07
CA LEU A 30 24.67 -9.68 24.25
C LEU A 30 25.90 -9.94 25.12
N ARG A 31 26.65 -8.89 25.45
CA ARG A 31 27.82 -8.96 26.34
C ARG A 31 27.61 -8.10 27.57
N ARG A 32 28.19 -8.53 28.68
CA ARG A 32 28.43 -7.68 29.85
C ARG A 32 29.93 -7.63 30.08
N ASP A 33 30.49 -6.43 30.06
CA ASP A 33 31.93 -6.23 29.95
C ASP A 33 32.49 -7.01 28.75
N ASP A 34 33.41 -7.95 29.00
CA ASP A 34 33.98 -8.81 27.96
C ASP A 34 33.32 -10.19 27.84
N GLU A 35 32.35 -10.54 28.69
CA GLU A 35 31.71 -11.85 28.70
C GLU A 35 30.43 -11.90 27.88
N VAL A 36 30.25 -12.96 27.08
CA VAL A 36 29.02 -13.18 26.30
C VAL A 36 27.94 -13.80 27.19
N ILE A 37 26.81 -13.10 27.31
CA ILE A 37 25.62 -13.60 27.98
C ILE A 37 24.78 -14.39 26.96
N ARG A 38 24.66 -15.69 27.19
CA ARG A 38 23.81 -16.55 26.35
C ARG A 38 22.34 -16.22 26.59
N VAL A 39 21.67 -15.78 25.54
CA VAL A 39 20.22 -15.55 25.51
C VAL A 39 19.59 -16.37 24.39
N GLU A 40 18.35 -16.80 24.59
CA GLU A 40 17.58 -17.43 23.52
C GLU A 40 17.32 -16.42 22.39
N PRO A 41 17.18 -16.86 21.11
CA PRO A 41 16.98 -15.95 19.99
C PRO A 41 15.83 -14.95 20.18
N GLN A 42 14.65 -15.44 20.56
CA GLN A 42 13.49 -14.57 20.80
C GLN A 42 13.70 -13.58 21.96
N VAL A 43 14.59 -13.89 22.91
CA VAL A 43 14.94 -12.96 24.01
C VAL A 43 15.85 -11.86 23.48
N PHE A 44 16.81 -12.22 22.63
CA PHE A 44 17.67 -11.28 21.94
C PHE A 44 16.88 -10.32 21.03
N ASP A 45 15.91 -10.85 20.28
CA ASP A 45 15.08 -10.07 19.38
C ASP A 45 14.21 -9.06 20.15
N VAL A 46 13.61 -9.49 21.28
CA VAL A 46 12.88 -8.59 22.19
C VAL A 46 13.78 -7.46 22.70
N LEU A 47 15.00 -7.78 23.15
CA LEU A 47 15.94 -6.77 23.64
C LEU A 47 16.32 -5.79 22.53
N THR A 48 16.59 -6.30 21.33
CA THR A 48 16.90 -5.47 20.15
C THR A 48 15.79 -4.50 19.84
N GLN A 49 14.54 -4.94 19.87
CA GLN A 49 13.38 -4.08 19.59
C GLN A 49 13.18 -3.01 20.64
N LEU A 50 13.30 -3.36 21.93
CA LEU A 50 13.17 -2.40 23.02
C LEU A 50 14.28 -1.36 23.00
N ILE A 51 15.52 -1.75 22.70
CA ILE A 51 16.68 -0.85 22.67
C ILE A 51 16.67 0.04 21.41
N ARG A 52 16.29 -0.50 20.25
CA ARG A 52 16.13 0.31 19.02
C ARG A 52 15.10 1.41 19.17
N HIS A 53 14.05 1.17 19.97
CA HIS A 53 12.98 2.13 20.24
C HIS A 53 13.03 2.68 21.67
N HIS A 54 14.24 2.82 22.24
CA HIS A 54 14.44 3.28 23.63
C HIS A 54 13.84 4.67 23.94
N ASP A 55 13.60 5.48 22.92
CA ASP A 55 12.99 6.81 22.99
C ASP A 55 11.47 6.78 23.30
N ARG A 56 10.81 5.63 23.10
CA ARG A 56 9.37 5.46 23.33
C ARG A 56 9.07 4.09 23.97
N PHE A 57 7.81 3.87 24.34
CA PHE A 57 7.38 2.50 24.66
C PHE A 57 7.05 1.74 23.37
N VAL A 58 7.27 0.43 23.40
CA VAL A 58 6.92 -0.52 22.35
C VAL A 58 5.67 -1.28 22.78
N SER A 59 4.62 -1.25 21.96
CA SER A 59 3.38 -1.95 22.28
C SER A 59 3.57 -3.48 22.29
N LYS A 60 2.69 -4.21 22.98
CA LYS A 60 2.70 -5.68 22.91
C LYS A 60 2.54 -6.17 21.47
N GLU A 61 1.72 -5.49 20.69
CA GLU A 61 1.44 -5.81 19.29
C GLU A 61 2.70 -5.68 18.42
N GLU A 62 3.46 -4.59 18.58
CA GLU A 62 4.74 -4.39 17.89
C GLU A 62 5.78 -5.46 18.26
N LEU A 63 5.85 -5.86 19.54
CA LEU A 63 6.75 -6.93 19.97
C LEU A 63 6.34 -8.29 19.41
N PHE A 64 5.04 -8.56 19.29
CA PHE A 64 4.57 -9.77 18.63
C PHE A 64 4.92 -9.80 17.15
N ASP A 65 4.73 -8.69 16.45
CA ASP A 65 5.01 -8.59 15.00
C ASP A 65 6.50 -8.76 14.71
N SER A 66 7.33 -8.01 15.43
CA SER A 66 8.77 -7.98 15.19
C SER A 66 9.51 -9.25 15.59
N VAL A 67 9.09 -9.95 16.65
CA VAL A 67 9.83 -11.11 17.19
C VAL A 67 9.25 -12.44 16.74
N TRP A 68 7.94 -12.53 16.47
CA TRP A 68 7.29 -13.78 16.09
C TRP A 68 6.81 -13.85 14.65
N GLY A 69 6.95 -12.77 13.86
CA GLY A 69 6.75 -12.79 12.40
C GLY A 69 5.40 -13.37 11.98
N GLY A 70 4.32 -12.98 12.67
CA GLY A 70 2.95 -13.44 12.36
C GLY A 70 2.54 -14.80 12.94
N ARG A 71 3.39 -15.50 13.71
CA ARG A 71 2.98 -16.74 14.41
C ARG A 71 2.05 -16.43 15.58
N PHE A 72 0.89 -17.09 15.66
CA PHE A 72 -0.03 -16.98 16.79
C PHE A 72 0.60 -17.52 18.08
N VAL A 73 1.01 -16.61 18.96
CA VAL A 73 1.52 -16.93 20.29
C VAL A 73 0.69 -16.22 21.35
N GLY A 74 0.41 -16.91 22.46
CA GLY A 74 -0.32 -16.31 23.58
C GLY A 74 0.51 -15.29 24.36
N GLU A 75 -0.16 -14.45 25.13
CA GLU A 75 0.48 -13.40 25.96
C GLU A 75 1.51 -13.94 26.97
N ALA A 76 1.34 -15.20 27.38
CA ALA A 76 2.30 -15.91 28.22
C ALA A 76 3.70 -16.03 27.57
N ALA A 77 3.77 -16.16 26.23
CA ALA A 77 5.03 -16.26 25.50
C ALA A 77 5.82 -14.94 25.59
N LEU A 78 5.17 -13.80 25.29
CA LEU A 78 5.79 -12.48 25.42
C LEU A 78 6.21 -12.20 26.87
N THR A 79 5.34 -12.51 27.82
CA THR A 79 5.65 -12.35 29.25
C THR A 79 6.87 -13.18 29.68
N SER A 80 7.00 -14.41 29.15
CA SER A 80 8.17 -15.26 29.40
C SER A 80 9.45 -14.68 28.81
N ARG A 81 9.40 -14.13 27.59
CA ARG A 81 10.57 -13.49 26.94
C ARG A 81 10.99 -12.20 27.62
N ILE A 82 10.05 -11.39 28.08
CA ILE A 82 10.37 -10.21 28.90
C ILE A 82 11.00 -10.62 30.23
N LYS A 83 10.50 -11.67 30.89
CA LYS A 83 11.12 -12.19 32.12
C LYS A 83 12.54 -12.72 31.87
N ALA A 84 12.78 -13.39 30.75
CA ALA A 84 14.10 -13.86 30.37
C ALA A 84 15.05 -12.72 30.01
N ALA A 85 14.57 -11.71 29.28
CA ALA A 85 15.31 -10.49 28.92
C ALA A 85 15.74 -9.73 30.17
N ARG A 86 14.82 -9.53 31.12
CA ARG A 86 15.11 -8.90 32.41
C ARG A 86 16.20 -9.66 33.17
N ARG A 87 16.06 -10.98 33.31
CA ARG A 87 17.08 -11.82 33.96
C ARG A 87 18.46 -11.72 33.28
N ALA A 88 18.50 -11.67 31.95
CA ALA A 88 19.76 -11.51 31.22
C ALA A 88 20.46 -10.17 31.51
N LEU A 89 19.69 -9.12 31.84
CA LEU A 89 20.23 -7.80 32.20
C LEU A 89 20.44 -7.61 33.72
N GLY A 90 20.15 -8.64 34.55
CA GLY A 90 20.11 -8.47 36.00
C GLY A 90 18.97 -7.56 36.48
N ASP A 91 17.92 -7.42 35.68
CA ASP A 91 16.68 -6.70 35.96
C ASP A 91 15.57 -7.66 36.43
N ASP A 92 14.49 -7.11 36.97
CA ASP A 92 13.29 -7.88 37.33
C ASP A 92 12.00 -7.03 37.23
N GLY A 93 10.87 -7.65 37.59
CA GLY A 93 9.56 -7.01 37.49
C GLY A 93 9.30 -5.94 38.56
N GLU A 94 10.15 -5.83 39.59
CA GLU A 94 9.99 -4.90 40.71
C GLU A 94 10.91 -3.69 40.54
N SER A 95 12.19 -3.93 40.29
CA SER A 95 13.22 -2.90 40.08
C SER A 95 13.09 -2.21 38.71
N GLN A 96 12.77 -2.95 37.65
CA GLN A 96 12.54 -2.45 36.29
C GLN A 96 13.59 -1.43 35.83
N ARG A 97 14.86 -1.69 36.12
CA ARG A 97 15.99 -0.80 35.86
C ARG A 97 16.24 -0.58 34.36
N TYR A 98 15.98 -1.60 33.54
CA TYR A 98 16.23 -1.53 32.10
C TYR A 98 14.95 -1.69 31.30
N ILE A 99 14.01 -2.54 31.72
CA ILE A 99 12.76 -2.79 31.00
C ILE A 99 11.57 -2.42 31.90
N ARG A 100 10.93 -1.30 31.60
CA ARG A 100 9.72 -0.83 32.27
C ARG A 100 8.45 -1.41 31.65
N THR A 101 7.53 -1.89 32.47
CA THR A 101 6.19 -2.34 32.05
C THR A 101 5.24 -1.14 31.96
N VAL A 102 4.65 -0.91 30.79
CA VAL A 102 3.54 0.03 30.62
C VAL A 102 2.23 -0.76 30.71
N ARG A 103 1.57 -0.71 31.87
CA ARG A 103 0.41 -1.55 32.20
C ARG A 103 -0.64 -1.52 31.08
N GLY A 104 -1.02 -2.71 30.60
CA GLY A 104 -2.03 -2.89 29.56
C GLY A 104 -1.61 -2.45 28.14
N ARG A 105 -0.39 -1.92 27.94
CA ARG A 105 0.04 -1.37 26.64
C ARG A 105 1.29 -2.06 26.08
N GLY A 106 2.32 -2.27 26.88
CA GLY A 106 3.60 -2.76 26.35
C GLY A 106 4.77 -2.60 27.31
N TYR A 107 5.96 -2.42 26.75
CA TYR A 107 7.21 -2.32 27.50
C TYR A 107 8.09 -1.20 26.93
N GLN A 108 8.93 -0.62 27.77
CA GLN A 108 9.85 0.44 27.36
C GLN A 108 11.25 0.13 27.88
N PHE A 109 12.27 0.31 27.04
CA PHE A 109 13.63 0.35 27.52
C PHE A 109 13.89 1.70 28.20
N VAL A 110 14.37 1.67 29.44
CA VAL A 110 14.65 2.87 30.26
C VAL A 110 16.11 2.94 30.69
N GLY A 111 16.96 2.04 30.20
CA GLY A 111 18.40 2.12 30.39
C GLY A 111 19.02 3.30 29.65
N THR A 112 20.12 3.84 30.18
CA THR A 112 20.83 4.95 29.54
C THR A 112 21.75 4.40 28.45
N ILE A 113 21.45 4.73 27.19
CA ILE A 113 22.28 4.34 26.05
C ILE A 113 23.46 5.31 25.92
N ALA A 114 24.68 4.79 25.84
CA ALA A 114 25.86 5.59 25.57
C ALA A 114 25.79 6.13 24.14
N ALA A 115 25.93 7.45 23.98
CA ALA A 115 25.95 8.08 22.66
C ALA A 115 27.07 7.47 21.78
N PRO A 116 26.82 7.24 20.48
CA PRO A 116 27.88 6.87 19.54
C PRO A 116 28.98 7.94 19.55
N LEU A 117 30.23 7.53 19.71
CA LEU A 117 31.37 8.45 19.88
C LEU A 117 31.72 9.31 18.65
N ASP A 118 31.02 9.22 17.52
CA ASP A 118 31.35 9.96 16.29
C ASP A 118 30.14 10.51 15.52
N GLN A 119 29.04 10.88 16.20
CA GLN A 119 27.98 11.66 15.56
C GLN A 119 27.81 12.99 16.30
N PRO A 120 27.88 14.16 15.62
CA PRO A 120 27.44 15.40 16.25
C PRO A 120 25.99 15.19 16.69
N ALA A 121 25.73 15.48 17.97
CA ALA A 121 24.44 15.23 18.59
C ALA A 121 23.32 15.79 17.69
N PRO A 122 22.35 14.97 17.24
CA PRO A 122 21.17 15.52 16.60
C PRO A 122 20.56 16.47 17.62
N GLN A 123 20.38 17.73 17.23
CA GLN A 123 19.64 18.67 18.06
C GLN A 123 18.31 18.00 18.41
N PRO A 124 17.85 18.07 19.67
CA PRO A 124 16.55 17.52 20.03
C PRO A 124 15.50 18.26 19.21
N VAL A 125 15.12 17.65 18.08
CA VAL A 125 13.88 17.97 17.41
C VAL A 125 12.85 17.44 18.38
N ALA A 126 12.30 18.34 19.21
CA ALA A 126 11.10 18.04 19.97
C ALA A 126 10.15 17.30 19.01
N PRO A 127 9.53 16.17 19.40
CA PRO A 127 8.59 15.47 18.53
C PRO A 127 7.61 16.53 18.07
N GLN A 128 7.75 16.96 16.81
CA GLN A 128 6.75 17.82 16.25
C GLN A 128 5.50 16.95 16.29
N PRO A 129 4.39 17.43 16.87
CA PRO A 129 3.14 16.77 16.61
C PRO A 129 3.09 16.64 15.09
N ILE A 130 3.01 15.41 14.58
CA ILE A 130 2.61 15.19 13.20
C ILE A 130 1.19 15.73 13.21
N ASN A 131 1.04 17.03 12.98
CA ASN A 131 -0.23 17.56 12.56
C ASN A 131 -0.43 16.87 11.22
N PRO A 132 -1.35 15.91 11.10
CA PRO A 132 -1.66 15.38 9.78
C PRO A 132 -1.95 16.62 8.93
N GLU A 133 -1.25 16.76 7.80
CA GLU A 133 -1.64 17.77 6.82
C GLU A 133 -3.15 17.64 6.62
N PRO A 134 -3.89 18.75 6.62
CA PRO A 134 -5.33 18.69 6.44
C PRO A 134 -5.63 17.90 5.16
N PRO A 135 -6.68 17.05 5.16
CA PRO A 135 -6.98 16.22 4.00
C PRO A 135 -7.14 17.11 2.76
N PRO A 136 -6.69 16.64 1.58
CA PRO A 136 -6.75 17.43 0.36
C PRO A 136 -8.19 17.87 0.09
N ARG A 137 -8.36 19.15 -0.25
CA ARG A 137 -9.67 19.68 -0.62
C ARG A 137 -10.10 19.08 -1.95
N GLN A 138 -11.36 18.68 -2.03
CA GLN A 138 -11.97 18.19 -3.25
C GLN A 138 -13.40 18.71 -3.39
N HIS A 139 -13.85 18.86 -4.63
CA HIS A 139 -15.25 19.07 -4.97
C HIS A 139 -15.84 17.73 -5.44
N ILE A 140 -16.90 17.25 -4.78
CA ILE A 140 -17.64 16.05 -5.18
C ILE A 140 -18.93 16.48 -5.87
N ALA A 141 -19.18 15.92 -7.04
CA ALA A 141 -20.40 16.10 -7.79
C ALA A 141 -20.85 14.77 -8.42
N PHE A 142 -21.98 14.80 -9.10
CA PHE A 142 -22.61 13.61 -9.66
C PHE A 142 -22.97 13.83 -11.13
N CYS A 143 -22.80 12.78 -11.92
CA CYS A 143 -23.37 12.69 -13.27
C CYS A 143 -24.23 11.43 -13.38
N ARG A 144 -24.83 11.22 -14.55
CA ARG A 144 -25.56 9.99 -14.87
C ARG A 144 -24.86 9.28 -16.01
N ALA A 145 -24.67 7.98 -15.85
CA ALA A 145 -24.30 7.11 -16.94
C ALA A 145 -25.43 7.03 -17.99
N ALA A 146 -25.11 6.52 -19.18
CA ALA A 146 -26.07 6.37 -20.28
C ALA A 146 -27.33 5.55 -19.91
N ASP A 147 -27.18 4.58 -19.00
CA ASP A 147 -28.27 3.75 -18.47
C ASP A 147 -28.98 4.34 -17.24
N GLY A 148 -28.61 5.56 -16.84
CA GLY A 148 -29.25 6.31 -15.76
C GLY A 148 -28.64 6.13 -14.37
N VAL A 149 -27.69 5.21 -14.20
CA VAL A 149 -26.93 5.02 -12.96
C VAL A 149 -26.27 6.33 -12.54
N ARG A 150 -26.42 6.74 -11.27
CA ARG A 150 -25.74 7.93 -10.76
C ARG A 150 -24.31 7.60 -10.38
N LEU A 151 -23.37 8.33 -10.97
CA LEU A 151 -21.95 8.22 -10.70
C LEU A 151 -21.48 9.44 -9.91
N ALA A 152 -20.72 9.20 -8.84
CA ALA A 152 -20.03 10.25 -8.11
C ALA A 152 -18.63 10.46 -8.69
N TYR A 153 -18.24 11.72 -8.91
CA TYR A 153 -16.88 12.10 -9.27
C TYR A 153 -16.35 13.20 -8.35
N ALA A 154 -15.03 13.23 -8.17
CA ALA A 154 -14.33 14.24 -7.40
C ALA A 154 -13.25 14.92 -8.22
N VAL A 155 -13.10 16.22 -7.99
CA VAL A 155 -12.04 17.06 -8.54
C VAL A 155 -11.22 17.64 -7.39
N ALA A 156 -9.90 17.43 -7.42
CA ALA A 156 -8.97 17.98 -6.44
C ALA A 156 -7.79 18.65 -7.14
N GLY A 157 -7.31 19.77 -6.61
CA GLY A 157 -6.18 20.50 -7.19
C GLY A 157 -6.55 21.46 -8.31
N GLU A 158 -5.51 22.06 -8.88
CA GLU A 158 -5.57 23.00 -10.01
C GLU A 158 -4.46 22.63 -11.00
N GLY A 159 -4.61 23.03 -12.27
CA GLY A 159 -3.65 22.74 -13.33
C GLY A 159 -4.22 21.85 -14.45
N PRO A 160 -3.36 21.26 -15.31
CA PRO A 160 -3.80 20.34 -16.36
C PRO A 160 -4.63 19.17 -15.81
N PRO A 161 -5.62 18.64 -16.57
CA PRO A 161 -6.43 17.53 -16.10
C PRO A 161 -5.60 16.25 -16.00
N LEU A 162 -5.85 15.45 -14.97
CA LEU A 162 -5.41 14.06 -14.89
C LEU A 162 -6.59 13.21 -14.44
N VAL A 163 -7.14 12.41 -15.36
CA VAL A 163 -8.26 11.53 -15.06
C VAL A 163 -7.73 10.19 -14.58
N ARG A 164 -8.22 9.69 -13.45
CA ARG A 164 -7.97 8.32 -13.01
C ARG A 164 -9.20 7.48 -13.29
N ALA A 165 -9.04 6.43 -14.11
CA ALA A 165 -10.03 5.38 -14.26
C ALA A 165 -10.29 4.76 -12.89
N ALA A 166 -11.58 4.60 -12.56
CA ALA A 166 -11.96 3.99 -11.30
C ALA A 166 -11.45 2.54 -11.25
N ASN A 167 -11.17 2.09 -10.03
CA ASN A 167 -10.62 0.76 -9.79
C ASN A 167 -11.03 0.27 -8.40
N TRP A 168 -10.83 -1.02 -8.20
CA TRP A 168 -10.84 -1.62 -6.87
C TRP A 168 -9.72 -1.04 -5.98
N MET A 169 -10.00 -0.21 -4.97
CA MET A 169 -11.29 0.26 -4.49
C MET A 169 -11.32 1.77 -4.37
N THR A 170 -12.42 2.40 -4.78
CA THR A 170 -12.62 3.85 -4.75
C THR A 170 -13.74 4.22 -3.78
N HIS A 171 -13.50 5.20 -2.91
CA HIS A 171 -14.58 5.84 -2.15
C HIS A 171 -14.22 7.31 -1.98
N LEU A 172 -14.72 8.18 -2.85
CA LEU A 172 -14.29 9.58 -2.94
C LEU A 172 -14.28 10.31 -1.59
N GLY A 173 -15.32 10.14 -0.76
CA GLY A 173 -15.38 10.73 0.57
C GLY A 173 -14.36 10.20 1.59
N TYR A 174 -13.95 8.93 1.48
CA TYR A 174 -13.07 8.26 2.45
C TYR A 174 -11.62 8.19 1.97
N ASP A 175 -11.37 8.21 0.66
CA ASP A 175 -10.03 8.15 0.07
C ASP A 175 -9.10 9.26 0.56
N ILE A 176 -9.64 10.46 0.80
CA ILE A 176 -8.89 11.61 1.30
C ILE A 176 -8.49 11.49 2.78
N GLU A 177 -9.12 10.57 3.52
CA GLU A 177 -8.85 10.29 4.94
C GLU A 177 -8.06 8.99 5.13
N SER A 178 -8.17 8.05 4.17
CA SER A 178 -7.55 6.74 4.24
C SER A 178 -6.04 6.82 3.99
N PRO A 179 -5.19 6.15 4.79
CA PRO A 179 -3.76 6.07 4.53
C PRO A 179 -3.44 5.39 3.18
N VAL A 180 -4.38 4.57 2.67
CA VAL A 180 -4.26 3.87 1.37
C VAL A 180 -4.23 4.85 0.20
N TRP A 181 -5.06 5.90 0.22
CA TRP A 181 -5.26 6.77 -0.96
C TRP A 181 -4.99 8.26 -0.73
N SER A 182 -4.97 8.73 0.52
CA SER A 182 -4.85 10.17 0.83
C SER A 182 -3.60 10.79 0.22
N HIS A 183 -2.47 10.07 0.22
CA HIS A 183 -1.22 10.51 -0.38
C HIS A 183 -1.28 10.56 -1.92
N TRP A 184 -2.01 9.65 -2.56
CA TRP A 184 -2.26 9.71 -4.02
C TRP A 184 -3.03 10.96 -4.39
N VAL A 185 -4.11 11.25 -3.65
CA VAL A 185 -4.91 12.45 -3.90
C VAL A 185 -4.07 13.69 -3.63
N ARG A 186 -3.39 13.75 -2.49
CA ARG A 186 -2.55 14.88 -2.10
C ARG A 186 -1.48 15.16 -3.15
N ASP A 187 -0.68 14.18 -3.53
CA ASP A 187 0.52 14.45 -4.33
C ASP A 187 0.19 14.66 -5.81
N LEU A 188 -0.76 13.92 -6.38
CA LEU A 188 -1.18 14.12 -7.77
C LEU A 188 -1.98 15.42 -7.95
N SER A 189 -2.75 15.85 -6.95
CA SER A 189 -3.49 17.13 -7.02
C SER A 189 -2.63 18.37 -6.78
N ARG A 190 -1.33 18.22 -6.46
CA ARG A 190 -0.42 19.38 -6.31
C ARG A 190 -0.18 20.10 -7.63
N ASN A 191 -0.09 19.35 -8.73
CA ASN A 191 0.25 19.90 -10.05
C ASN A 191 -0.85 19.68 -11.10
N HIS A 192 -1.88 18.90 -10.77
CA HIS A 192 -2.94 18.53 -11.69
C HIS A 192 -4.31 18.83 -11.10
N THR A 193 -5.25 19.14 -11.99
CA THR A 193 -6.68 18.96 -11.71
C THR A 193 -6.96 17.45 -11.72
N PHE A 194 -6.80 16.82 -10.55
CA PHE A 194 -6.88 15.37 -10.39
C PHE A 194 -8.34 14.94 -10.25
N ILE A 195 -8.80 14.17 -11.24
CA ILE A 195 -10.19 13.78 -11.43
C ILE A 195 -10.30 12.28 -11.14
N ARG A 196 -11.22 11.93 -10.24
CA ARG A 196 -11.52 10.55 -9.84
C ARG A 196 -13.03 10.34 -9.85
N TYR A 197 -13.46 9.11 -9.93
CA TYR A 197 -14.86 8.73 -9.75
C TYR A 197 -14.96 7.39 -9.04
N ASP A 198 -16.09 7.15 -8.38
CA ASP A 198 -16.40 5.86 -7.76
C ASP A 198 -17.07 4.96 -8.81
N GLU A 199 -16.63 3.71 -8.93
CA GLU A 199 -17.29 2.73 -9.80
C GLU A 199 -18.77 2.56 -9.41
N ARG A 200 -19.65 2.32 -10.39
CA ARG A 200 -21.00 1.81 -10.10
C ARG A 200 -20.88 0.59 -9.18
N GLY A 201 -21.71 0.53 -8.13
CA GLY A 201 -21.62 -0.52 -7.11
C GLY A 201 -20.72 -0.18 -5.92
N CYS A 202 -20.01 0.96 -5.92
CA CYS A 202 -19.10 1.34 -4.85
C CYS A 202 -19.11 2.83 -4.48
N GLY A 203 -18.52 3.15 -3.33
CA GLY A 203 -18.29 4.52 -2.85
C GLY A 203 -19.58 5.34 -2.74
N LEU A 204 -19.57 6.53 -3.31
CA LEU A 204 -20.70 7.46 -3.36
C LEU A 204 -21.55 7.31 -4.64
N SER A 205 -21.14 6.47 -5.59
CA SER A 205 -21.95 6.10 -6.76
C SER A 205 -23.11 5.18 -6.33
N ASP A 206 -24.07 4.93 -7.22
CA ASP A 206 -25.20 4.04 -6.89
C ASP A 206 -24.76 2.59 -6.68
N TRP A 207 -25.21 1.96 -5.58
CA TRP A 207 -24.89 0.57 -5.25
C TRP A 207 -25.91 -0.44 -5.77
N GLU A 208 -27.12 0.02 -6.09
CA GLU A 208 -28.28 -0.83 -6.43
C GLU A 208 -28.41 -1.13 -7.93
N ALA A 209 -27.37 -0.88 -8.73
CA ALA A 209 -27.34 -1.36 -10.10
C ALA A 209 -27.57 -2.89 -10.11
N THR A 210 -28.61 -3.34 -10.81
CA THR A 210 -29.06 -4.74 -10.81
C THR A 210 -27.93 -5.70 -11.19
N ASP A 211 -27.07 -5.28 -12.11
CA ASP A 211 -25.81 -5.89 -12.51
C ASP A 211 -24.82 -4.82 -13.01
N PHE A 212 -23.54 -5.17 -13.15
CA PHE A 212 -22.54 -4.36 -13.84
C PHE A 212 -21.48 -5.24 -14.49
N SER A 213 -21.02 -4.83 -15.66
CA SER A 213 -20.04 -5.52 -16.51
C SER A 213 -18.82 -4.65 -16.76
N PHE A 214 -17.78 -5.26 -17.34
CA PHE A 214 -16.61 -4.51 -17.81
C PHE A 214 -16.97 -3.37 -18.77
N GLU A 215 -17.92 -3.59 -19.67
CA GLU A 215 -18.37 -2.58 -20.65
C GLU A 215 -19.06 -1.40 -19.97
N ASP A 216 -19.81 -1.66 -18.90
CA ASP A 216 -20.44 -0.60 -18.12
C ASP A 216 -19.41 0.31 -17.47
N TRP A 217 -18.27 -0.23 -17.00
CA TRP A 217 -17.20 0.60 -16.43
C TRP A 217 -16.48 1.47 -17.46
N VAL A 218 -16.34 0.99 -18.70
CA VAL A 218 -15.80 1.80 -19.79
C VAL A 218 -16.78 2.92 -20.16
N ALA A 219 -18.08 2.61 -20.23
CA ALA A 219 -19.13 3.61 -20.48
C ALA A 219 -19.29 4.62 -19.32
N ASP A 220 -19.04 4.20 -18.09
CA ASP A 220 -19.03 5.08 -16.91
C ASP A 220 -17.89 6.10 -17.00
N LEU A 221 -16.70 5.66 -17.39
CA LEU A 221 -15.57 6.57 -17.64
C LEU A 221 -15.95 7.61 -18.68
N GLU A 222 -16.53 7.18 -19.80
CA GLU A 222 -17.02 8.05 -20.86
C GLU A 222 -18.02 9.10 -20.32
N SER A 223 -19.00 8.65 -19.55
CA SER A 223 -20.04 9.52 -18.97
C SER A 223 -19.46 10.56 -18.00
N VAL A 224 -18.43 10.20 -17.22
CA VAL A 224 -17.75 11.13 -16.30
C VAL A 224 -16.96 12.18 -17.06
N VAL A 225 -16.18 11.79 -18.06
CA VAL A 225 -15.34 12.75 -18.81
C VAL A 225 -16.18 13.66 -19.71
N GLU A 226 -17.32 13.18 -20.23
CA GLU A 226 -18.31 14.01 -20.93
C GLU A 226 -18.98 15.02 -20.01
N ALA A 227 -19.39 14.61 -18.81
CA ALA A 227 -20.01 15.51 -17.83
C ALA A 227 -19.07 16.64 -17.40
N LEU A 228 -17.75 16.39 -17.41
CA LEU A 228 -16.70 17.37 -17.14
C LEU A 228 -16.26 18.17 -18.38
N GLY A 229 -16.79 17.85 -19.57
CA GLY A 229 -16.46 18.54 -20.82
C GLY A 229 -15.01 18.33 -21.27
N LEU A 230 -14.39 17.20 -20.93
CA LEU A 230 -12.99 16.93 -21.27
C LEU A 230 -12.86 16.40 -22.69
N GLU A 231 -12.31 17.21 -23.59
CA GLU A 231 -12.10 16.80 -24.99
C GLU A 231 -10.87 15.90 -25.15
N ARG A 232 -9.73 16.26 -24.55
CA ARG A 232 -8.51 15.45 -24.62
C ARG A 232 -7.71 15.55 -23.32
N PHE A 233 -7.34 14.40 -22.74
CA PHE A 233 -6.77 14.34 -21.39
C PHE A 233 -5.83 13.13 -21.20
N PRO A 234 -4.88 13.20 -20.26
CA PRO A 234 -4.14 12.03 -19.82
C PRO A 234 -5.00 11.16 -18.90
N LEU A 235 -4.83 9.85 -19.03
CA LEU A 235 -5.60 8.85 -18.31
C LEU A 235 -4.68 7.95 -17.49
N LEU A 236 -4.94 7.87 -16.19
CA LEU A 236 -4.27 6.99 -15.24
C LEU A 236 -5.17 5.79 -14.92
N GLY A 237 -4.68 4.58 -15.17
CA GLY A 237 -5.32 3.34 -14.75
C GLY A 237 -4.49 2.61 -13.70
N VAL A 238 -5.08 2.33 -12.54
CA VAL A 238 -4.43 1.60 -11.44
C VAL A 238 -5.07 0.23 -11.30
N SER A 239 -4.25 -0.83 -11.21
CA SER A 239 -4.73 -2.20 -11.07
C SER A 239 -5.75 -2.56 -12.17
N GLN A 240 -6.93 -3.05 -11.80
CA GLN A 240 -8.01 -3.34 -12.72
C GLN A 240 -8.48 -2.13 -13.53
N GLY A 241 -8.44 -0.91 -12.96
CA GLY A 241 -8.75 0.32 -13.71
C GLY A 241 -7.80 0.55 -14.88
N GLY A 242 -6.62 -0.08 -14.87
CA GLY A 242 -5.73 -0.17 -16.03
C GLY A 242 -6.36 -0.85 -17.24
N ALA A 243 -7.12 -1.92 -17.05
CA ALA A 243 -7.81 -2.58 -18.16
C ALA A 243 -8.94 -1.70 -18.73
N VAL A 244 -9.68 -1.00 -17.86
CA VAL A 244 -10.69 -0.01 -18.28
C VAL A 244 -10.03 1.11 -19.08
N ALA A 245 -8.90 1.63 -18.58
CA ALA A 245 -8.16 2.70 -19.25
C ALA A 245 -7.60 2.27 -20.61
N VAL A 246 -7.08 1.04 -20.73
CA VAL A 246 -6.63 0.46 -22.01
C VAL A 246 -7.80 0.36 -23.00
N ALA A 247 -8.94 -0.21 -22.57
CA ALA A 247 -10.11 -0.33 -23.44
C ALA A 247 -10.64 1.03 -23.89
N TYR A 248 -10.69 2.02 -22.99
CA TYR A 248 -11.09 3.39 -23.32
C TYR A 248 -10.12 4.05 -24.31
N ALA A 249 -8.81 3.97 -24.07
CA ALA A 249 -7.79 4.55 -24.93
C ALA A 249 -7.78 3.93 -26.34
N ALA A 250 -8.06 2.63 -26.45
CA ALA A 250 -8.20 1.94 -27.73
C ALA A 250 -9.44 2.39 -28.53
N ARG A 251 -10.56 2.63 -27.84
CA ARG A 251 -11.83 3.06 -28.45
C ARG A 251 -11.87 4.55 -28.81
N HIS A 252 -11.12 5.37 -28.06
CA HIS A 252 -11.13 6.82 -28.17
C HIS A 252 -9.70 7.39 -28.28
N PRO A 253 -8.92 7.01 -29.32
CA PRO A 253 -7.52 7.41 -29.46
C PRO A 253 -7.34 8.93 -29.59
N GLU A 254 -8.37 9.66 -30.01
CA GLU A 254 -8.38 11.13 -30.08
C GLU A 254 -8.55 11.80 -28.72
N ARG A 255 -9.16 11.11 -27.74
CA ARG A 255 -9.48 11.65 -26.41
C ARG A 255 -8.35 11.44 -25.41
N VAL A 256 -7.59 10.35 -25.52
CA VAL A 256 -6.49 10.05 -24.57
C VAL A 256 -5.17 10.61 -25.09
N SER A 257 -4.63 11.64 -24.42
CA SER A 257 -3.35 12.24 -24.82
C SER A 257 -2.15 11.39 -24.43
N ARG A 258 -2.20 10.77 -23.25
CA ARG A 258 -1.16 9.94 -22.63
C ARG A 258 -1.83 8.92 -21.72
N LEU A 259 -1.33 7.69 -21.70
CA LEU A 259 -1.84 6.63 -20.82
C LEU A 259 -0.80 6.29 -19.76
N VAL A 260 -1.19 6.27 -18.49
CA VAL A 260 -0.35 5.81 -17.37
C VAL A 260 -1.01 4.59 -16.76
N LEU A 261 -0.28 3.49 -16.65
CA LEU A 261 -0.74 2.23 -16.08
C LEU A 261 0.12 1.88 -14.87
N CYS A 262 -0.50 1.65 -13.70
CA CYS A 262 0.20 1.29 -12.47
C CYS A 262 -0.31 -0.03 -11.90
N GLY A 263 0.53 -1.06 -11.82
CA GLY A 263 0.12 -2.40 -11.36
C GLY A 263 -0.99 -3.03 -12.22
N ALA A 264 -1.13 -2.58 -13.47
CA ALA A 264 -2.22 -2.94 -14.36
C ALA A 264 -2.02 -4.31 -15.01
N TYR A 265 -3.04 -4.78 -15.73
CA TYR A 265 -2.97 -6.04 -16.46
C TYR A 265 -3.89 -6.06 -17.68
N ALA A 266 -3.53 -6.84 -18.69
CA ALA A 266 -4.36 -7.05 -19.89
C ALA A 266 -5.45 -8.10 -19.69
N ARG A 267 -5.25 -9.07 -18.77
CA ARG A 267 -6.19 -10.19 -18.57
C ARG A 267 -6.40 -10.49 -17.09
N GLY A 268 -7.61 -10.87 -16.73
CA GLY A 268 -8.05 -11.20 -15.37
C GLY A 268 -7.57 -12.57 -14.88
N ARG A 269 -7.71 -12.84 -13.59
CA ARG A 269 -7.15 -14.04 -12.95
C ARG A 269 -7.67 -15.36 -13.54
N ALA A 270 -8.94 -15.44 -13.95
CA ALA A 270 -9.48 -16.64 -14.58
C ALA A 270 -8.99 -16.82 -16.03
N VAL A 271 -8.77 -15.72 -16.75
CA VAL A 271 -8.20 -15.75 -18.11
C VAL A 271 -6.70 -16.11 -18.10
N ARG A 272 -5.97 -15.70 -17.06
CA ARG A 272 -4.57 -16.09 -16.82
C ARG A 272 -4.40 -17.57 -16.49
N ALA A 273 -5.41 -18.18 -15.87
CA ALA A 273 -5.33 -19.53 -15.34
C ALA A 273 -5.41 -20.58 -16.47
N VAL A 274 -4.25 -21.09 -16.89
CA VAL A 274 -4.17 -22.09 -17.95
C VAL A 274 -4.34 -23.49 -17.34
N GLY A 275 -3.59 -23.80 -16.28
CA GLY A 275 -3.55 -25.12 -15.64
C GLY A 275 -4.54 -25.32 -14.48
N ASP A 276 -4.78 -26.58 -14.10
CA ASP A 276 -5.74 -26.95 -13.06
C ASP A 276 -5.42 -26.36 -11.68
N GLU A 277 -4.14 -26.19 -11.35
CA GLU A 277 -3.72 -25.55 -10.10
C GLU A 277 -4.03 -24.05 -10.10
N GLU A 278 -3.70 -23.33 -11.17
CA GLU A 278 -4.00 -21.91 -11.32
C GLU A 278 -5.50 -21.66 -11.33
N ARG A 279 -6.29 -22.53 -11.98
CA ARG A 279 -7.76 -22.46 -11.98
C ARG A 279 -8.33 -22.65 -10.59
N ARG A 280 -7.81 -23.61 -9.82
CA ARG A 280 -8.19 -23.82 -8.41
C ARG A 280 -7.81 -22.63 -7.54
N ALA A 281 -6.62 -22.06 -7.72
CA ALA A 281 -6.18 -20.87 -6.99
C ALA A 281 -7.06 -19.65 -7.32
N ALA A 282 -7.43 -19.46 -8.59
CA ALA A 282 -8.33 -18.39 -9.00
C ALA A 282 -9.74 -18.55 -8.43
N ALA A 283 -10.26 -19.78 -8.38
CA ALA A 283 -11.55 -20.07 -7.75
C ALA A 283 -11.52 -19.83 -6.23
N LEU A 284 -10.42 -20.22 -5.56
CA LEU A 284 -10.26 -20.02 -4.12
C LEU A 284 -10.27 -18.54 -3.72
N ASP A 285 -9.62 -17.67 -4.51
CA ASP A 285 -9.63 -16.21 -4.29
C ASP A 285 -11.07 -15.66 -4.23
N LEU A 286 -11.92 -16.14 -5.14
CA LEU A 286 -13.33 -15.76 -5.21
C LEU A 286 -14.16 -16.37 -4.07
N ASP A 287 -13.93 -17.63 -3.73
CA ASP A 287 -14.64 -18.30 -2.65
C ASP A 287 -14.31 -17.69 -1.27
N LEU A 288 -13.06 -17.25 -1.06
CA LEU A 288 -12.68 -16.48 0.13
C LEU A 288 -13.49 -15.19 0.25
N ALA A 289 -13.69 -14.46 -0.84
CA ALA A 289 -14.54 -13.26 -0.83
C ALA A 289 -16.00 -13.60 -0.54
N ARG A 290 -16.57 -14.63 -1.18
CA ARG A 290 -17.95 -15.08 -0.96
C ARG A 290 -18.23 -15.43 0.50
N VAL A 291 -17.27 -16.08 1.16
CA VAL A 291 -17.42 -16.53 2.55
C VAL A 291 -17.10 -15.42 3.55
N GLY A 292 -16.07 -14.62 3.25
CA GLY A 292 -15.40 -13.76 4.22
C GLY A 292 -15.77 -12.29 4.15
N TRP A 293 -16.21 -11.77 3.00
CA TRP A 293 -16.33 -10.31 2.80
C TRP A 293 -17.31 -9.66 3.77
N GLY A 294 -18.47 -10.27 3.96
CA GLY A 294 -19.55 -9.76 4.81
C GLY A 294 -19.44 -10.15 6.28
N ARG A 295 -18.37 -10.84 6.71
CA ARG A 295 -18.22 -11.24 8.11
C ARG A 295 -17.61 -10.11 8.94
N ASP A 296 -17.99 -10.03 10.21
CA ASP A 296 -17.35 -9.10 11.15
C ASP A 296 -15.89 -9.49 11.43
N ASP A 297 -15.56 -10.77 11.31
CA ASP A 297 -14.20 -11.28 11.43
C ASP A 297 -13.32 -10.78 10.26
N PRO A 298 -12.28 -9.96 10.52
CA PRO A 298 -11.41 -9.43 9.47
C PRO A 298 -10.44 -10.47 8.90
N ALA A 299 -10.27 -11.64 9.52
CA ALA A 299 -9.24 -12.62 9.13
C ALA A 299 -9.31 -13.00 7.64
N PHE A 300 -10.52 -13.16 7.09
CA PHE A 300 -10.69 -13.48 5.68
C PHE A 300 -10.32 -12.32 4.75
N ARG A 301 -10.60 -11.07 5.15
CA ARG A 301 -10.24 -9.88 4.35
C ARG A 301 -8.77 -9.51 4.48
N GLN A 302 -8.12 -9.90 5.58
CA GLN A 302 -6.68 -9.73 5.77
C GLN A 302 -5.85 -10.58 4.81
N VAL A 303 -6.39 -11.65 4.24
CA VAL A 303 -5.73 -12.37 3.13
C VAL A 303 -5.54 -11.43 1.93
N PHE A 304 -6.54 -10.61 1.61
CA PHE A 304 -6.40 -9.59 0.56
C PHE A 304 -5.43 -8.49 0.99
N ALA A 305 -5.50 -8.02 2.24
CA ALA A 305 -4.54 -7.02 2.73
C ALA A 305 -3.09 -7.49 2.60
N ALA A 306 -2.79 -8.75 2.92
CA ALA A 306 -1.46 -9.34 2.78
C ALA A 306 -0.99 -9.51 1.32
N GLN A 307 -1.92 -9.62 0.36
CA GLN A 307 -1.58 -9.65 -1.07
C GLN A 307 -1.36 -8.24 -1.64
N PHE A 308 -2.07 -7.24 -1.12
CA PHE A 308 -1.97 -5.86 -1.61
C PHE A 308 -0.84 -5.08 -0.95
N LEU A 309 -0.60 -5.33 0.33
CA LEU A 309 0.34 -4.64 1.21
C LEU A 309 1.14 -5.65 2.05
N PRO A 310 1.95 -6.54 1.45
CA PRO A 310 2.64 -7.63 2.18
C PRO A 310 3.49 -7.16 3.36
N ASP A 311 4.16 -6.01 3.24
CA ASP A 311 4.97 -5.41 4.31
C ASP A 311 4.19 -4.36 5.12
N GLY A 312 2.88 -4.24 4.89
CA GLY A 312 2.00 -3.34 5.62
C GLY A 312 1.93 -3.70 7.11
N THR A 313 1.87 -2.67 7.95
CA THR A 313 1.61 -2.86 9.38
C THR A 313 0.18 -3.38 9.60
N ARG A 314 -0.11 -3.89 10.82
CA ARG A 314 -1.51 -4.22 11.17
C ARG A 314 -2.46 -3.03 11.02
N ALA A 315 -1.96 -1.81 11.25
CA ALA A 315 -2.75 -0.60 11.06
C ALA A 315 -3.07 -0.36 9.58
N ASP A 316 -2.12 -0.62 8.68
CA ASP A 316 -2.34 -0.54 7.22
C ASP A 316 -3.34 -1.58 6.77
N TRP A 317 -3.21 -2.83 7.25
CA TRP A 317 -4.16 -3.89 6.95
C TRP A 317 -5.55 -3.61 7.51
N ALA A 318 -5.64 -3.04 8.71
CA ALA A 318 -6.91 -2.62 9.30
C ALA A 318 -7.53 -1.46 8.51
N ALA A 319 -6.74 -0.49 8.05
CA ALA A 319 -7.22 0.60 7.21
C ALA A 319 -7.72 0.07 5.86
N PHE A 320 -6.99 -0.86 5.24
CA PHE A 320 -7.40 -1.52 4.01
C PHE A 320 -8.67 -2.38 4.21
N ASP A 321 -8.80 -3.09 5.34
CA ASP A 321 -10.03 -3.79 5.74
C ASP A 321 -11.24 -2.84 5.85
N GLN A 322 -11.05 -1.70 6.54
CA GLN A 322 -12.11 -0.71 6.72
C GLN A 322 -12.51 -0.07 5.38
N LEU A 323 -11.55 0.22 4.51
CA LEU A 323 -11.80 0.69 3.15
C LEU A 323 -12.66 -0.35 2.41
N GLN A 324 -12.25 -1.61 2.41
CA GLN A 324 -12.99 -2.70 1.77
C GLN A 324 -14.45 -2.79 2.23
N ARG A 325 -14.72 -2.65 3.54
CA ARG A 325 -16.09 -2.69 4.06
C ARG A 325 -16.91 -1.44 3.76
N ARG A 326 -16.29 -0.26 3.76
CA ARG A 326 -16.99 1.01 3.54
C ARG A 326 -17.32 1.25 2.08
N THR A 327 -16.48 0.74 1.18
CA THR A 327 -16.57 1.04 -0.24
C THR A 327 -17.65 0.25 -0.96
N THR A 328 -18.01 -0.97 -0.54
CA THR A 328 -19.01 -1.74 -1.29
C THR A 328 -19.69 -2.81 -0.44
N SER A 329 -20.86 -3.27 -0.87
CA SER A 329 -21.57 -4.37 -0.22
C SER A 329 -20.88 -5.71 -0.49
N PRO A 330 -21.02 -6.72 0.39
CA PRO A 330 -20.48 -8.06 0.15
C PRO A 330 -20.97 -8.68 -1.16
N LYS A 331 -22.23 -8.43 -1.53
CA LYS A 331 -22.81 -8.90 -2.80
C LYS A 331 -22.09 -8.28 -4.00
N ASN A 332 -21.84 -6.97 -3.96
CA ASN A 332 -21.14 -6.28 -5.04
C ASN A 332 -19.66 -6.67 -5.08
N ALA A 333 -19.00 -6.85 -3.93
CA ALA A 333 -17.60 -7.31 -3.89
C ALA A 333 -17.38 -8.63 -4.64
N VAL A 334 -18.29 -9.59 -4.47
CA VAL A 334 -18.23 -10.86 -5.21
C VAL A 334 -18.41 -10.62 -6.71
N ARG A 335 -19.36 -9.77 -7.11
CA ARG A 335 -19.59 -9.42 -8.52
C ARG A 335 -18.38 -8.75 -9.16
N PHE A 336 -17.78 -7.78 -8.47
CA PHE A 336 -16.54 -7.13 -8.90
C PHE A 336 -15.45 -8.16 -9.15
N LEU A 337 -15.18 -9.04 -8.18
CA LEU A 337 -14.14 -10.06 -8.33
C LEU A 337 -14.44 -11.07 -9.44
N GLU A 338 -15.70 -11.43 -9.66
CA GLU A 338 -16.14 -12.27 -10.77
C GLU A 338 -15.88 -11.63 -12.13
N GLU A 339 -16.25 -10.37 -12.31
CA GLU A 339 -16.02 -9.61 -13.54
C GLU A 339 -14.52 -9.35 -13.75
N PHE A 340 -13.79 -8.91 -12.72
CA PHE A 340 -12.35 -8.69 -12.78
C PHE A 340 -11.57 -9.93 -13.20
N ALA A 341 -12.03 -11.12 -12.79
CA ALA A 341 -11.40 -12.39 -13.15
C ALA A 341 -11.53 -12.71 -14.64
N ARG A 342 -12.59 -12.22 -15.31
CA ARG A 342 -12.94 -12.50 -16.71
C ARG A 342 -12.43 -11.47 -17.72
N ILE A 343 -11.93 -10.33 -17.27
CA ILE A 343 -11.39 -9.26 -18.14
C ILE A 343 -10.37 -9.83 -19.13
N ASP A 344 -10.46 -9.42 -20.39
CA ASP A 344 -9.43 -9.64 -21.41
C ASP A 344 -9.43 -8.45 -22.38
N VAL A 345 -8.39 -7.63 -22.31
CA VAL A 345 -8.19 -6.44 -23.14
C VAL A 345 -6.92 -6.56 -23.98
N ARG A 346 -6.41 -7.77 -24.25
CA ARG A 346 -5.18 -7.96 -25.04
C ARG A 346 -5.32 -7.41 -26.46
N ASP A 347 -6.45 -7.65 -27.11
CA ASP A 347 -6.74 -7.11 -28.44
C ASP A 347 -6.86 -5.57 -28.40
N ALA A 348 -7.51 -5.02 -27.36
CA ALA A 348 -7.59 -3.57 -27.19
C ALA A 348 -6.21 -2.94 -26.91
N ALA A 349 -5.34 -3.62 -26.16
CA ALA A 349 -3.99 -3.14 -25.88
C ALA A 349 -3.18 -2.90 -27.17
N SER A 350 -3.29 -3.79 -28.17
CA SER A 350 -2.65 -3.60 -29.49
C SER A 350 -3.23 -2.45 -30.32
N GLU A 351 -4.40 -1.93 -29.93
CA GLU A 351 -5.05 -0.81 -30.60
C GLU A 351 -4.78 0.54 -29.91
N VAL A 352 -4.09 0.57 -28.76
CA VAL A 352 -3.72 1.83 -28.08
C VAL A 352 -2.72 2.61 -28.93
N ARG A 353 -3.03 3.88 -29.21
CA ARG A 353 -2.23 4.77 -30.10
C ARG A 353 -1.50 5.90 -29.38
N CYS A 354 -1.85 6.19 -28.13
CA CYS A 354 -1.17 7.25 -27.36
C CYS A 354 0.11 6.72 -26.70
N PRO A 355 1.10 7.59 -26.43
CA PRO A 355 2.23 7.24 -25.59
C PRO A 355 1.76 6.66 -24.26
N THR A 356 2.40 5.58 -23.82
CA THR A 356 2.01 4.85 -22.62
C THR A 356 3.17 4.65 -21.65
N LEU A 357 2.97 5.06 -20.39
CA LEU A 357 3.86 4.75 -19.28
C LEU A 357 3.28 3.58 -18.47
N ILE A 358 4.02 2.49 -18.36
CA ILE A 358 3.66 1.34 -17.54
C ILE A 358 4.60 1.32 -16.34
N MET A 359 4.05 1.31 -15.14
CA MET A 359 4.77 1.28 -13.88
C MET A 359 4.30 0.06 -13.09
N HIS A 360 5.23 -0.75 -12.61
CA HIS A 360 4.85 -2.01 -11.99
C HIS A 360 5.82 -2.39 -10.88
N SER A 361 5.28 -2.80 -9.73
CA SER A 361 6.07 -3.31 -8.61
C SER A 361 6.75 -4.62 -8.98
N ARG A 362 8.07 -4.69 -8.81
CA ARG A 362 8.88 -5.84 -9.24
C ARG A 362 8.44 -7.14 -8.58
N ASP A 363 8.08 -7.06 -7.31
CA ASP A 363 7.73 -8.21 -6.48
C ASP A 363 6.23 -8.18 -6.12
N ASP A 364 5.37 -7.66 -7.01
CA ASP A 364 3.92 -7.55 -6.78
C ASP A 364 3.25 -8.92 -6.55
N HIS A 365 2.72 -9.12 -5.34
CA HIS A 365 2.07 -10.37 -4.92
C HIS A 365 0.65 -10.55 -5.48
N ARG A 366 0.00 -9.49 -5.98
CA ARG A 366 -1.38 -9.52 -6.46
C ARG A 366 -1.47 -9.62 -7.98
N VAL A 367 -0.59 -8.90 -8.68
CA VAL A 367 -0.46 -8.89 -10.14
C VAL A 367 1.03 -8.98 -10.47
N PRO A 368 1.58 -10.18 -10.69
CA PRO A 368 3.01 -10.36 -10.97
C PRO A 368 3.54 -9.49 -12.11
N MET A 369 4.80 -9.04 -11.99
CA MET A 369 5.50 -8.16 -12.94
C MET A 369 5.34 -8.56 -14.42
N GLN A 370 5.31 -9.86 -14.72
CA GLN A 370 5.11 -10.38 -16.07
C GLN A 370 3.83 -9.85 -16.78
N PHE A 371 2.83 -9.40 -16.03
CA PHE A 371 1.61 -8.81 -16.61
C PHE A 371 1.78 -7.34 -17.00
N GLY A 372 2.70 -6.62 -16.35
CA GLY A 372 3.19 -5.33 -16.83
C GLY A 372 4.06 -5.47 -18.08
N GLU A 373 4.91 -6.51 -18.12
CA GLU A 373 5.70 -6.87 -19.31
C GLU A 373 4.81 -7.30 -20.49
N GLU A 374 3.73 -8.06 -20.24
CA GLU A 374 2.74 -8.42 -21.24
C GLU A 374 2.09 -7.16 -21.85
N LEU A 375 1.64 -6.21 -21.02
CA LEU A 375 1.11 -4.93 -21.52
C LEU A 375 2.13 -4.16 -22.36
N ALA A 376 3.39 -4.10 -21.91
CA ALA A 376 4.46 -3.44 -22.64
C ALA A 376 4.77 -4.11 -23.99
N SER A 377 4.57 -5.42 -24.09
CA SER A 377 4.73 -6.16 -25.35
C SER A 377 3.56 -5.98 -26.32
N LEU A 378 2.39 -5.60 -25.82
CA LEU A 378 1.17 -5.39 -26.61
C LEU A 378 0.99 -3.95 -27.08
N ILE A 379 1.47 -2.98 -26.31
CA ILE A 379 1.33 -1.55 -26.60
C ILE A 379 2.61 -1.03 -27.25
N ASP A 380 2.53 -0.65 -28.53
CA ASP A 380 3.68 -0.27 -29.36
C ASP A 380 4.51 0.90 -28.78
N ASP A 381 3.86 2.02 -28.46
CA ASP A 381 4.50 3.22 -27.89
C ASP A 381 4.44 3.19 -26.36
N SER A 382 5.12 2.21 -25.75
CA SER A 382 5.14 2.05 -24.30
C SER A 382 6.54 2.07 -23.68
N ARG A 383 6.61 2.56 -22.44
CA ARG A 383 7.79 2.48 -21.57
C ARG A 383 7.42 1.79 -20.26
N LEU A 384 8.14 0.73 -19.91
CA LEU A 384 7.98 0.02 -18.63
C LEU A 384 9.01 0.49 -17.60
N VAL A 385 8.53 0.86 -16.41
CA VAL A 385 9.33 1.22 -15.24
C VAL A 385 9.05 0.22 -14.11
N ALA A 386 10.07 -0.56 -13.74
CA ALA A 386 9.99 -1.47 -12.62
C ALA A 386 10.25 -0.73 -11.30
N LEU A 387 9.27 -0.75 -10.41
CA LEU A 387 9.35 -0.13 -9.08
C LEU A 387 9.96 -1.10 -8.07
N ALA A 388 10.85 -0.61 -7.21
CA ALA A 388 11.42 -1.38 -6.11
C ALA A 388 10.39 -1.47 -4.97
N SER A 389 9.42 -2.37 -5.14
CA SER A 389 8.31 -2.62 -4.22
C SER A 389 7.76 -4.03 -4.43
N ASN A 390 7.17 -4.58 -3.36
CA ASN A 390 6.32 -5.77 -3.38
C ASN A 390 4.83 -5.44 -3.16
N ASN A 391 4.50 -4.18 -2.91
CA ASN A 391 3.13 -3.73 -2.73
C ASN A 391 2.43 -3.61 -4.09
N HIS A 392 1.18 -4.07 -4.15
CA HIS A 392 0.31 -3.81 -5.30
C HIS A 392 -0.20 -2.37 -5.30
N LEU A 393 -0.44 -1.81 -4.10
CA LEU A 393 -0.77 -0.41 -3.90
C LEU A 393 0.39 0.26 -3.18
N LEU A 394 1.03 1.21 -3.86
CA LEU A 394 2.12 1.98 -3.27
C LEU A 394 1.60 2.75 -2.05
N THR A 395 2.40 2.71 -0.99
CA THR A 395 2.22 3.38 0.30
C THR A 395 2.96 4.71 0.33
N ALA A 396 2.52 5.63 1.18
CA ALA A 396 3.11 6.97 1.25
C ALA A 396 4.59 6.99 1.67
N THR A 397 5.02 5.98 2.42
CA THR A 397 6.35 5.94 3.07
C THR A 397 7.35 5.07 2.33
N GLU A 398 6.94 4.33 1.30
CA GLU A 398 7.87 3.45 0.60
C GLU A 398 8.73 4.22 -0.42
N PRO A 399 9.98 3.79 -0.65
CA PRO A 399 10.89 4.46 -1.59
C PRO A 399 10.38 4.52 -3.03
N ALA A 400 9.47 3.61 -3.42
CA ALA A 400 8.88 3.58 -4.76
C ALA A 400 7.90 4.73 -5.01
N TRP A 401 7.29 5.33 -3.97
CA TRP A 401 6.30 6.39 -4.14
C TRP A 401 6.86 7.68 -4.76
N PRO A 402 7.98 8.27 -4.25
CA PRO A 402 8.59 9.43 -4.90
C PRO A 402 9.02 9.16 -6.35
N VAL A 403 9.47 7.93 -6.65
CA VAL A 403 9.83 7.51 -8.02
C VAL A 403 8.58 7.49 -8.89
N PHE A 404 7.47 6.93 -8.40
CA PHE A 404 6.18 6.95 -9.09
C PHE A 404 5.76 8.37 -9.46
N CYS A 405 5.72 9.29 -8.50
CA CYS A 405 5.35 10.68 -8.77
C CYS A 405 6.28 11.35 -9.79
N ALA A 406 7.60 11.18 -9.67
CA ALA A 406 8.56 11.79 -10.57
C ALA A 406 8.43 11.30 -12.02
N GLU A 407 8.23 9.99 -12.22
CA GLU A 407 8.06 9.39 -13.53
C GLU A 407 6.74 9.81 -14.20
N VAL A 408 5.65 9.90 -13.42
CA VAL A 408 4.36 10.41 -13.90
C VAL A 408 4.50 11.86 -14.36
N GLU A 409 5.08 12.73 -13.53
CA GLU A 409 5.25 14.15 -13.88
C GLU A 409 6.14 14.33 -15.11
N ALA A 410 7.28 13.64 -15.18
CA ALA A 410 8.17 13.71 -16.32
C ALA A 410 7.49 13.22 -17.62
N PHE A 411 6.68 12.17 -17.52
CA PHE A 411 5.96 11.62 -18.67
C PHE A 411 4.81 12.52 -19.14
N LEU A 412 4.10 13.18 -18.22
CA LEU A 412 3.00 14.08 -18.55
C LEU A 412 3.48 15.44 -19.09
N ALA A 413 4.70 15.86 -18.74
CA ALA A 413 5.30 17.11 -19.20
C ALA A 413 5.90 17.05 -20.61
N GLY A 414 6.28 15.85 -21.08
CA GLY A 414 6.67 15.63 -22.48
C GLY A 414 5.46 15.65 -23.40
#